data_AF-A0A9D0QVT4-F1
#
_entry.id   AF-A0A9D0QVT4-F1
#
_cell.length_a   1.000
_cell.length_b   1.000
_cell.length_c   1.000
_cell.angle_alpha   90.00
_cell.angle_beta   90.00
_cell.angle_gamma   90.00
#
_symmetry.space_group_name_H-M   'P 1'
#
loop_
_entity.id
_entity.type
_entity.pdbx_description
1 polymer ?
#
loop_
_entity_poly.entity_id
_entity_poly.type
_entity_poly.pdbx_seq_one_letter_code
_entity_poly.pdbx_strand_id
1 'polypeptide(L)'
;MNWQPAATLQTLRQRAALLAQVRRFFSARQVLEVETPTLSKAANTDPQVESFTTTFSGPGATSDCPLYLQTSPEFSMKRLLAA
;
A
#
# COMPACT_ATOMS: atom_id res chain seq x y z
N MET A 1 17.15 -24.32 -2.46
CA MET A 1 15.97 -23.42 -2.41
C MET A 1 15.32 -23.58 -1.05
N ASN A 2 15.33 -22.52 -0.24
CA ASN A 2 14.63 -22.50 1.03
C ASN A 2 13.23 -21.92 0.77
N TRP A 3 12.24 -22.79 0.54
CA TRP A 3 10.87 -22.38 0.18
C TRP A 3 10.03 -22.02 1.41
N GLN A 4 10.45 -22.46 2.60
CA GLN A 4 9.71 -22.20 3.83
C GLN A 4 9.61 -20.69 4.11
N PRO A 5 8.52 -20.25 4.75
CA PRO A 5 8.38 -18.85 5.14
C PRO A 5 9.50 -18.45 6.10
N ALA A 6 9.99 -17.22 5.94
CA ALA A 6 10.98 -16.64 6.84
C ALA A 6 10.45 -16.44 8.27
N ALA A 7 9.12 -16.41 8.47
CA ALA A 7 8.46 -16.26 9.75
C ALA A 7 7.79 -17.57 10.21
N THR A 8 7.80 -17.82 11.52
CA THR A 8 7.11 -18.97 12.10
C THR A 8 5.59 -18.80 12.05
N LEU A 9 4.84 -19.90 12.06
CA LEU A 9 3.37 -19.85 12.14
C LEU A 9 2.88 -19.10 13.39
N GLN A 10 3.60 -19.21 14.51
CA GLN A 10 3.30 -18.48 15.73
C GLN A 10 3.40 -16.96 15.52
N THR A 11 4.47 -16.49 14.86
CA THR A 11 4.64 -15.08 14.51
C THR A 11 3.51 -14.58 13.60
N LEU A 12 3.09 -15.39 12.61
CA LEU A 12 1.99 -15.02 11.72
C LEU A 12 0.64 -14.90 12.45
N ARG A 13 0.36 -15.78 13.43
CA ARG A 13 -0.83 -15.69 14.29
C ARG A 13 -0.84 -14.44 15.15
N GLN A 14 0.31 -14.08 15.74
CA GLN A 14 0.45 -12.84 16.51
C GLN A 14 0.23 -11.60 15.64
N ARG A 15 0.79 -11.58 14.42
CA ARG A 15 0.55 -10.50 13.45
C ARG A 15 -0.93 -10.36 13.11
N ALA A 16 -1.64 -11.46 12.88
CA ALA A 16 -3.08 -11.42 12.58
C ALA A 16 -3.90 -10.83 13.75
N ALA A 17 -3.59 -11.25 14.99
CA ALA A 17 -4.24 -10.71 16.19
C ALA A 17 -3.98 -9.20 16.37
N LEU A 18 -2.74 -8.76 16.13
CA LEU A 18 -2.35 -7.36 16.19
C LEU A 18 -3.10 -6.52 15.14
N LEU A 19 -3.14 -6.97 13.89
CA LEU A 19 -3.87 -6.26 12.82
C LEU A 19 -5.36 -6.12 13.14
N ALA A 20 -5.98 -7.17 13.69
CA ALA A 20 -7.37 -7.11 14.12
C ALA A 20 -7.59 -6.12 15.28
N GLN A 21 -6.63 -6.02 16.21
CA GLN A 21 -6.68 -5.07 17.32
C GLN A 21 -6.57 -3.62 16.84
N VAL A 22 -5.66 -3.33 15.91
CA VAL A 22 -5.50 -2.00 15.31
C VAL A 22 -6.79 -1.57 14.61
N ARG A 23 -7.41 -2.45 13.81
CA ARG A 23 -8.69 -2.16 13.16
C ARG A 23 -9.81 -1.88 14.14
N ARG A 24 -9.94 -2.70 15.20
CA ARG A 24 -10.93 -2.48 16.27
C ARG A 24 -10.75 -1.12 16.95
N PHE A 25 -9.51 -0.71 17.21
CA PHE A 25 -9.22 0.57 17.84
C PHE A 25 -9.75 1.77 17.04
N PHE A 26 -9.53 1.77 15.72
CA PHE A 26 -9.97 2.83 14.81
C PHE A 26 -11.49 2.78 14.57
N SER A 27 -12.04 1.58 14.37
CA SER A 27 -13.47 1.38 14.20
C SER A 27 -14.28 1.86 15.42
N ALA A 28 -13.80 1.60 16.64
CA ALA A 28 -14.42 2.11 17.87
C ALA A 28 -14.43 3.65 17.98
N ARG A 29 -13.59 4.34 17.19
CA ARG A 29 -13.52 5.81 17.10
C ARG A 29 -14.15 6.35 15.82
N GLN A 30 -14.89 5.50 15.09
CA GLN A 30 -15.54 5.85 13.83
C GLN A 30 -14.58 6.37 12.76
N VAL A 31 -13.31 5.93 12.79
CA VAL A 31 -12.36 6.21 11.70
C VAL A 31 -12.60 5.19 10.58
N LEU A 32 -12.95 5.69 9.40
CA LEU A 32 -13.23 4.88 8.22
C LEU A 32 -11.93 4.26 7.66
N GLU A 33 -11.86 2.93 7.60
CA GLU A 33 -10.80 2.21 6.89
C GLU A 33 -11.02 2.36 5.37
N VAL A 34 -9.96 2.72 4.64
CA VAL A 34 -9.99 2.90 3.19
C VAL A 34 -8.82 2.16 2.55
N GLU A 35 -9.04 1.69 1.32
CA GLU A 35 -7.98 1.15 0.47
C GLU A 35 -7.68 2.16 -0.63
N THR A 36 -6.39 2.38 -0.91
CA THR A 36 -5.92 3.34 -1.92
C THR A 36 -5.07 2.63 -2.97
N PRO A 37 -4.95 3.16 -4.19
CA PRO A 37 -4.18 2.51 -5.25
C PRO A 37 -2.71 2.29 -4.86
N THR A 38 -2.24 1.04 -4.98
CA THR A 38 -0.83 0.68 -4.73
C THR A 38 0.13 1.19 -5.80
N LEU A 39 -0.38 1.39 -7.02
CA LEU A 39 0.35 1.97 -8.14
C LEU A 39 -0.25 3.33 -8.50
N SER A 40 0.60 4.32 -8.73
CA SER A 40 0.22 5.67 -9.14
C SER A 40 0.99 6.11 -10.39
N LYS A 41 0.41 7.07 -11.13
CA LYS A 41 1.07 7.68 -12.31
C LYS A 41 2.21 8.64 -11.93
N ALA A 42 2.33 9.00 -10.65
CA ALA A 42 3.37 9.88 -10.13
C ALA A 42 4.05 9.23 -8.93
N ALA A 43 5.36 9.44 -8.79
CA ALA A 43 6.17 9.00 -7.66
C ALA A 43 5.96 9.87 -6.42
N ASN A 44 6.58 9.48 -5.31
CA ASN A 44 6.70 10.36 -4.14
C ASN A 44 7.63 11.55 -4.44
N THR A 45 7.52 12.62 -3.64
CA THR A 45 8.33 13.85 -3.82
C THR A 45 9.52 13.95 -2.88
N ASP A 46 9.75 12.95 -2.02
CA ASP A 46 10.83 12.95 -1.05
C ASP A 46 12.15 12.56 -1.74
N PRO A 47 13.17 13.44 -1.77
CA PRO A 47 14.42 13.17 -2.46
C PRO A 47 15.25 12.01 -1.87
N GLN A 48 14.96 11.59 -0.63
CA GLN A 48 15.65 10.47 0.03
C GLN A 48 14.93 9.14 -0.17
N VAL A 49 13.78 9.13 -0.85
CA VAL A 49 12.96 7.92 -1.00
C VAL A 49 12.76 7.60 -2.48
N GLU A 50 13.46 6.55 -2.94
CA GLU A 50 13.28 6.05 -4.30
C GLU A 50 11.98 5.25 -4.44
N SER A 51 11.20 5.54 -5.50
CA SER A 51 9.98 4.79 -5.81
C SER A 51 10.29 3.64 -6.78
N PHE A 52 9.86 2.43 -6.45
CA PHE A 52 9.88 1.33 -7.42
C PHE A 52 9.01 1.67 -8.63
N THR A 53 9.50 1.37 -9.82
CA THR A 53 8.82 1.66 -11.09
C THR A 53 8.47 0.37 -11.81
N THR A 54 7.31 0.35 -12.46
CA THR A 54 6.85 -0.73 -13.33
C THR A 54 6.13 -0.15 -14.56
N THR A 55 5.82 -0.98 -15.54
CA THR A 55 5.13 -0.56 -16.76
C THR A 55 3.83 -1.33 -16.89
N PHE A 56 2.72 -0.63 -17.13
CA PHE A 56 1.44 -1.28 -17.38
C PHE A 56 1.33 -1.70 -18.85
N SER A 57 1.12 -2.99 -19.10
CA SER A 57 1.00 -3.59 -20.45
C SER A 57 -0.40 -4.12 -20.77
N GLY A 58 -1.41 -3.71 -20.01
CA GLY A 58 -2.80 -4.13 -20.23
C GLY A 58 -3.52 -3.36 -21.36
N PRO A 59 -4.79 -3.70 -21.65
CA PRO A 59 -5.58 -3.02 -22.68
C PRO A 59 -5.63 -1.50 -22.44
N GLY A 60 -5.42 -0.72 -23.51
CA GLY A 60 -5.37 0.74 -23.43
C GLY A 60 -4.05 1.31 -22.90
N ALA A 61 -3.04 0.46 -22.68
CA ALA A 61 -1.68 0.95 -22.42
C ALA A 61 -1.18 1.76 -23.63
N THR A 62 -0.87 3.03 -23.39
CA THR A 62 0.01 3.78 -24.30
C THR A 62 1.43 3.28 -24.07
N SER A 63 2.22 3.17 -25.13
CA SER A 63 3.66 2.97 -25.04
C SER A 63 4.22 3.95 -23.99
N ASP A 64 4.97 3.44 -23.01
CA ASP A 64 5.64 4.23 -21.96
C ASP A 64 4.74 4.90 -20.89
N CYS A 65 3.77 4.17 -20.33
CA CYS A 65 3.12 4.62 -19.08
C CYS A 65 3.81 4.00 -17.84
N PRO A 66 4.84 4.64 -17.26
CA PRO A 66 5.42 4.18 -16.01
C PRO A 66 4.40 4.36 -14.89
N LEU A 67 4.30 3.33 -14.05
CA LEU A 67 3.59 3.37 -12.79
C LEU A 67 4.60 3.23 -11.66
N TYR A 68 4.35 3.95 -10.58
CA TYR A 68 5.21 3.97 -9.41
C TYR A 68 4.49 3.27 -8.26
N LEU A 69 5.21 2.41 -7.55
CA LEU A 69 4.73 1.83 -6.30
C LEU A 69 4.69 2.94 -5.24
N GLN A 70 3.52 3.14 -4.63
CA GLN A 70 3.42 4.11 -3.55
C GLN A 70 4.33 3.72 -2.38
N THR A 71 5.08 4.69 -1.85
CA THR A 71 5.87 4.53 -0.63
C THR A 71 5.05 4.86 0.62
N SER A 72 3.98 5.63 0.44
CA SER A 72 2.97 5.99 1.43
C SER A 72 1.63 6.28 0.73
N PRO A 73 0.48 5.97 1.36
CA PRO A 73 -0.85 6.30 0.82
C PRO A 73 -1.25 7.78 0.97
N GLU A 74 -0.35 8.63 1.50
CA GLU A 74 -0.63 10.01 1.88
C GLU A 74 -1.34 10.82 0.78
N PHE A 75 -0.81 10.84 -0.45
CA PHE A 75 -1.42 11.63 -1.53
C PHE A 75 -2.83 11.15 -1.89
N SER A 76 -3.05 9.84 -1.93
CA SER A 76 -4.36 9.27 -2.20
C SER A 76 -5.34 9.58 -1.05
N MET A 77 -4.90 9.48 0.20
CA MET A 77 -5.72 9.82 1.37
C MET A 77 -6.03 11.31 1.46
N LYS A 78 -5.07 12.19 1.13
CA LYS A 78 -5.30 13.65 1.05
C LYS A 78 -6.39 13.99 0.03
N ARG A 79 -6.41 13.30 -1.11
CA ARG A 79 -7.47 13.46 -2.12
C ARG A 79 -8.84 13.01 -1.61
N LEU A 80 -8.91 11.93 -0.82
CA LEU A 80 -10.17 11.49 -0.19
C LEU A 80 -10.68 12.50 0.85
N LEU A 81 -9.78 13.14 1.59
CA LEU A 81 -10.15 14.18 2.57
C LEU A 81 -10.64 15.48 1.91
N ALA A 82 -10.19 15.77 0.69
CA ALA A 82 -10.53 16.97 -0.05
C ALA A 82 -11.81 16.83 -0.91
N ALA A 83 -12.36 15.62 -1.03
CA ALA A 83 -13.51 15.30 -1.88
C ALA A 83 -14.85 15.74 -1.25
#